data_AF-A0A972QQL1-F1
#
_entry.id   AF-A0A972QQL1-F1
#
_cell.length_a   1.000
_cell.length_b   1.000
_cell.length_c   1.000
_cell.angle_alpha   90.00
_cell.angle_beta   90.00
_cell.angle_gamma   90.00
#
_symmetry.space_group_name_H-M   'P 1'
#
loop_
_entity.id
_entity.type
_entity.pdbx_description
1 polymer ?
#
loop_
_entity_poly.entity_id
_entity_poly.type
_entity_poly.pdbx_seq_one_letter_code
_entity_poly.pdbx_strand_id
1 'polypeptide(L)' 'MDPVRKLAIGMVMIVPGFVLGGAVWAWLESWWAVLGLEIIMVVLYCLIISGKLFSAVQEA' A
#
# COMPACT_ATOMS: atom_id res chain seq x y z
N MET A 1 -1.11 -4.36 -17.20
CA MET A 1 -1.87 -5.31 -16.36
C MET A 1 -3.35 -5.16 -16.65
N ASP A 2 -4.04 -6.28 -16.76
CA ASP A 2 -5.48 -6.36 -17.01
C ASP A 2 -6.27 -5.65 -15.89
N PRO A 3 -7.40 -5.00 -16.17
CA PRO A 3 -8.19 -4.28 -15.17
C PRO A 3 -8.59 -5.16 -13.99
N VAL A 4 -8.95 -6.42 -14.26
CA VAL A 4 -9.30 -7.44 -13.26
C VAL A 4 -8.11 -7.71 -12.32
N ARG A 5 -6.90 -7.81 -12.86
CA ARG A 5 -5.68 -8.03 -12.07
C ARG A 5 -5.34 -6.82 -11.20
N LYS A 6 -5.54 -5.60 -11.69
CA LYS A 6 -5.36 -4.38 -10.88
C LYS A 6 -6.34 -4.33 -9.72
N LEU A 7 -7.62 -4.63 -9.96
CA LEU A 7 -8.64 -4.67 -8.92
C LEU A 7 -8.32 -5.73 -7.85
N ALA A 8 -7.90 -6.93 -8.27
CA ALA A 8 -7.52 -8.00 -7.34
C ALA A 8 -6.34 -7.59 -6.44
N ILE A 9 -5.31 -6.94 -7.02
CA ILE A 9 -4.19 -6.40 -6.23
C ILE A 9 -4.68 -5.34 -5.26
N GLY A 10 -5.57 -4.44 -5.69
CA GLY A 10 -6.16 -3.42 -4.84
C GLY A 10 -6.89 -4.03 -3.64
N MET A 11 -7.73 -5.05 -3.86
CA MET A 11 -8.43 -5.76 -2.78
C MET A 11 -7.47 -6.42 -1.79
N VAL A 12 -6.38 -7.04 -2.28
CA VAL A 12 -5.38 -7.65 -1.40
C VAL A 12 -4.62 -6.59 -0.60
N MET A 13 -4.35 -5.42 -1.18
CA MET A 13 -3.63 -4.31 -0.53
C MET A 13 -4.43 -3.63 0.59
N ILE A 14 -5.73 -3.85 0.68
CA ILE A 14 -6.57 -3.39 1.80
C ILE A 14 -6.10 -4.01 3.12
N VAL A 15 -5.74 -5.30 3.11
CA VAL A 15 -5.31 -6.03 4.31
C VAL A 15 -4.05 -5.41 4.95
N PRO A 16 -2.91 -5.27 4.24
CA PRO A 16 -1.74 -4.62 4.81
C PRO A 16 -1.99 -3.14 5.12
N GLY A 17 -2.89 -2.45 4.41
CA GLY A 17 -3.29 -1.07 4.74
C GLY A 17 -3.86 -0.97 6.16
N PHE A 18 -4.91 -1.76 6.43
CA PHE A 18 -5.52 -1.78 7.77
C PHE A 18 -4.61 -2.33 8.86
N VAL A 19 -3.82 -3.37 8.58
CA VAL A 19 -2.91 -3.96 9.57
C VAL A 19 -1.81 -2.97 9.96
N LEU A 20 -1.17 -2.32 8.98
CA LEU A 20 -0.15 -1.31 9.25
C LEU A 20 -0.77 -0.05 9.88
N GLY A 21 -1.97 0.37 9.44
CA GLY A 21 -2.70 1.47 10.04
C GLY A 21 -3.02 1.22 11.52
N GLY A 22 -3.48 0.02 11.86
CA GLY A 22 -3.71 -0.41 13.23
C GLY A 22 -2.43 -0.45 14.07
N ALA A 23 -1.32 -0.90 13.49
CA ALA A 23 -0.02 -0.89 14.17
C ALA A 23 0.47 0.54 14.44
N VAL A 24 0.34 1.45 13.48
CA VAL A 24 0.68 2.87 13.63
C VAL A 24 -0.20 3.53 14.70
N TRP A 25 -1.49 3.23 14.70
CA TRP A 25 -2.40 3.71 15.73
C TRP A 25 -1.99 3.22 17.13
N ALA A 26 -1.67 1.94 17.28
CA ALA A 26 -1.29 1.37 18.57
C ALA A 26 0.00 1.97 19.15
N TRP A 27 0.87 2.54 18.32
CA TRP A 27 2.13 3.15 18.77
C TRP A 27 2.05 4.66 18.96
N LEU A 28 1.34 5.36 18.08
CA LEU A 28 1.35 6.82 18.04
C LEU A 28 0.03 7.43 18.51
N GLU A 29 -1.05 6.65 18.58
CA GLU A 29 -2.43 7.08 18.88
C GLU A 29 -2.87 8.34 18.10
N SER A 30 -2.26 8.55 16.94
CA SER A 30 -2.38 9.77 16.16
C SER A 30 -3.07 9.47 14.84
N TRP A 31 -4.24 10.07 14.66
CA TRP A 31 -5.01 9.98 13.43
C TRP A 31 -4.22 10.45 12.20
N TRP A 32 -3.43 11.53 12.35
CA TRP A 32 -2.62 12.06 11.25
C TRP A 32 -1.53 11.11 10.79
N ALA A 33 -0.95 10.34 11.72
CA ALA A 33 0.06 9.34 11.38
C ALA A 33 -0.55 8.18 10.59
N VAL A 34 -1.74 7.70 10.99
CA VAL A 34 -2.48 6.67 10.25
C VAL A 34 -2.85 7.16 8.85
N LEU A 35 -3.36 8.39 8.73
CA LEU A 35 -3.71 8.98 7.42
C LEU A 35 -2.48 9.12 6.51
N GLY A 36 -1.34 9.54 7.05
CA GLY A 36 -0.09 9.59 6.30
C GLY A 36 0.36 8.23 5.78
N LEU A 37 0.23 7.18 6.61
CA LEU A 37 0.54 5.81 6.21
C LEU A 37 -0.41 5.30 5.11
N GLU A 38 -1.71 5.55 5.23
CA GLU A 38 -2.69 5.17 4.19
C GLU A 38 -2.37 5.81 2.83
N ILE A 39 -1.94 7.08 2.82
CA ILE A 39 -1.46 7.74 1.59
C ILE A 39 -0.25 6.98 1.00
N ILE A 40 0.71 6.57 1.84
CA ILE A 40 1.87 5.78 1.40
C ILE A 40 1.42 4.44 0.78
N MET A 41 0.43 3.77 1.39
CA MET A 41 -0.12 2.51 0.87
C MET A 41 -0.79 2.68 -0.50
N VAL A 42 -1.53 3.77 -0.72
CA VAL A 42 -2.10 4.10 -2.03
C VAL A 42 -1.02 4.36 -3.07
N VAL A 43 0.04 5.10 -2.70
CA VAL A 43 1.18 5.35 -3.59
C VAL A 43 1.89 4.04 -3.94
N LEU A 44 2.12 3.15 -2.98
CA LEU A 44 2.69 1.81 -3.20
C LEU A 44 1.82 1.00 -4.17
N TYR A 45 0.51 0.97 -3.97
CA TYR A 45 -0.41 0.33 -4.91
C TYR A 45 -0.26 0.91 -6.33
N CYS A 46 -0.24 2.23 -6.48
CA CYS A 46 0.00 2.91 -7.75
C CYS A 46 1.34 2.52 -8.40
N LEU A 47 2.41 2.41 -7.62
CA LEU A 47 3.72 1.96 -8.10
C LEU A 47 3.71 0.50 -8.55
N ILE A 48 3.01 -0.38 -7.83
CA ILE A 48 2.86 -1.80 -8.16
C ILE A 48 2.11 -1.95 -9.49
N ILE A 49 0.95 -1.29 -9.66
CA ILE A 49 0.16 -1.40 -10.90
C ILE A 49 0.83 -0.70 -12.09
N SER A 50 1.74 0.26 -11.83
CA SER A 50 2.57 0.92 -12.83
C SER A 50 3.79 0.08 -13.24
N GLY A 51 4.04 -1.06 -12.57
CA GLY A 51 5.17 -1.94 -12.85
C GLY A 51 6.54 -1.41 -12.39
N LYS A 52 6.61 -0.19 -11.84
CA LYS A 52 7.86 0.47 -11.44
C LYS A 52 8.50 -0.17 -10.20
N LEU A 53 7.70 -0.81 -9.35
CA LEU A 53 8.19 -1.46 -8.14
C LEU A 53 8.97 -2.75 -8.44
N PHE A 54 8.55 -3.50 -9.47
CA PHE A 54 9.20 -4.75 -9.86
C PHE A 54 10.54 -4.52 -10.58
N SER A 55 10.70 -3.42 -11.33
CA SER A 55 12.00 -3.05 -11.90
C SER A 55 13.05 -2.73 -10.84
N ALA A 56 12.64 -2.07 -9.74
CA ALA A 56 13.56 -1.75 -8.64
C ALA A 56 13.97 -2.97 -7.79
N VAL A 57 13.08 -3.96 -7.63
CA VAL A 57 13.40 -5.23 -6.93
C VAL A 57 14.27 -6.15 -7.78
N GLN A 58 14.17 -6.08 -9.11
CA GLN A 58 14.99 -6.90 -10.02
C GLN A 58 16.43 -6.39 -10.17
N GLU A 59 16.71 -5.15 -9.74
CA GLU A 59 18.05 -4.54 -9.73
C GLU A 59 18.77 -4.62 -8.36
N ALA A 60 18.16 -5.25 -7.34
CA ALA A 60 18.74 -5.46 -6.00
C ALA A 60 19.12 -6.93 -5.78
#